data_AF-A0A2N5YW48-F1
#
_entry.id   AF-A0A2N5YW48-F1
#
_cell.length_a   1.000
_cell.length_b   1.000
_cell.length_c   1.000
_cell.angle_alpha   90.00
_cell.angle_beta   90.00
_cell.angle_gamma   90.00
#
_symmetry.space_group_name_H-M   'P 1'
#
loop_
_entity.id
_entity.type
_entity.pdbx_description
1 polymer ?
#
loop_
_entity_poly.entity_id
_entity_poly.type
_entity_poly.pdbx_seq_one_letter_code
_entity_poly.pdbx_strand_id
1 'polypeptide(L)'
;MGQSKKIVISEDDLREWLASTGSLFPENKLELARFEKLYADFHYTIDESCVDPFKIISGEYKPQNFTRLNEDSDNTELKMAARNLGEIPEHIMKKIRKNQNGSGSKEKGISEQED
;
A
#
# COMPACT_ATOMS: atom_id res chain seq x y z
N MET A 1 -14.65 -36.52 11.92
CA MET A 1 -14.12 -35.18 12.26
C MET A 1 -12.68 -35.11 11.76
N GLY A 2 -12.42 -34.34 10.70
CA GLY A 2 -11.05 -34.16 10.18
C GLY A 2 -10.32 -33.16 11.05
N GLN A 3 -9.23 -33.56 11.70
CA GLN A 3 -8.41 -32.63 12.46
C GLN A 3 -7.72 -31.66 11.50
N SER A 4 -7.96 -30.36 11.68
CA SER A 4 -7.27 -29.31 10.95
C SER A 4 -5.80 -29.30 11.38
N LYS A 5 -4.92 -29.78 10.50
CA LYS A 5 -3.47 -29.63 10.68
C LYS A 5 -3.16 -28.14 10.69
N LYS A 6 -2.58 -27.63 11.79
CA LYS A 6 -2.03 -26.27 11.83
C LYS A 6 -0.93 -26.20 10.77
N ILE A 7 -1.16 -25.39 9.73
CA ILE A 7 -0.15 -25.11 8.71
C ILE A 7 0.88 -24.19 9.37
N VAL A 8 2.09 -24.68 9.55
CA VAL A 8 3.24 -23.86 9.93
C VAL A 8 3.85 -23.39 8.63
N ILE A 9 3.73 -22.09 8.35
CA ILE A 9 4.26 -21.47 7.13
C ILE A 9 5.63 -20.89 7.49
N SER A 10 6.68 -21.33 6.81
CA SER A 10 8.02 -20.75 6.94
C SER A 10 8.22 -19.58 5.97
N GLU A 11 9.29 -18.81 6.17
CA GLU A 11 9.65 -17.72 5.26
C GLU A 11 10.02 -18.24 3.86
N ASP A 12 10.66 -19.40 3.78
CA ASP A 12 11.00 -20.06 2.52
C ASP A 12 9.74 -20.47 1.74
N ASP A 13 8.72 -20.98 2.43
CA ASP A 13 7.44 -21.32 1.81
C ASP A 13 6.76 -20.07 1.21
N LEU A 14 6.78 -18.95 1.95
CA LEU A 14 6.23 -17.68 1.48
C LEU A 14 6.99 -17.17 0.26
N ARG A 15 8.33 -17.26 0.28
CA ARG A 15 9.18 -16.84 -0.83
C ARG A 15 8.90 -17.65 -2.08
N GLU A 16 8.82 -18.98 -1.95
CA GLU A 16 8.52 -19.89 -3.06
C GLU A 16 7.13 -19.59 -3.66
N TRP A 17 6.14 -19.28 -2.82
CA TRP A 17 4.80 -18.90 -3.28
C TRP A 17 4.79 -17.54 -3.97
N LEU A 18 5.48 -16.54 -3.41
CA LEU A 18 5.59 -15.21 -4.02
C LEU A 18 6.32 -15.26 -5.36
N ALA A 19 7.36 -16.08 -5.48
CA ALA A 19 8.06 -16.32 -6.74
C ALA A 19 7.18 -17.06 -7.76
N SER A 20 6.49 -18.12 -7.34
CA SER A 20 5.59 -18.89 -8.21
C SER A 20 4.39 -18.05 -8.72
N THR A 21 3.94 -17.07 -7.94
CA THR A 21 2.84 -16.16 -8.30
C THR A 21 3.29 -14.90 -9.02
N GLY A 22 4.59 -14.74 -9.31
CA GLY A 22 5.13 -13.58 -10.02
C GLY A 22 5.23 -12.28 -9.21
N SER A 23 5.00 -12.33 -7.89
CA SER A 23 5.29 -11.20 -7.00
C SER A 23 6.80 -11.00 -6.82
N LEU A 24 7.56 -12.10 -6.90
CA LEU A 24 9.02 -12.12 -7.00
C LEU A 24 9.43 -12.86 -8.28
N PHE A 25 10.68 -12.70 -8.67
CA PHE A 25 11.24 -13.44 -9.80
C PHE A 25 11.47 -14.91 -9.42
N PRO A 26 11.10 -15.88 -10.29
CA PRO A 26 11.44 -17.28 -10.09
C PRO A 26 12.96 -17.49 -10.07
N GLU A 27 13.47 -18.17 -9.05
CA GLU A 27 14.90 -18.50 -8.93
C GLU A 27 15.19 -19.95 -9.29
N ASN A 28 14.19 -20.82 -9.21
CA ASN A 28 14.32 -22.23 -9.54
C ASN A 28 13.38 -22.66 -10.67
N LYS A 29 13.74 -23.75 -11.37
CA LYS A 29 12.95 -24.29 -12.49
C LYS A 29 11.53 -24.67 -12.08
N LEU A 30 11.36 -25.08 -10.83
CA LEU A 30 10.07 -25.51 -10.30
C LEU A 30 9.11 -24.31 -10.15
N GLU A 31 9.60 -23.20 -9.60
CA GLU A 31 8.85 -21.95 -9.46
C GLU A 31 8.48 -21.39 -10.83
N LEU A 32 9.42 -21.45 -11.79
CA LEU A 32 9.18 -21.00 -13.17
C LEU A 32 8.07 -21.83 -13.83
N ALA A 33 8.13 -23.16 -13.72
CA ALA A 33 7.09 -24.02 -14.28
C ALA A 33 5.70 -23.77 -13.64
N ARG A 34 5.66 -23.43 -12.35
CA ARG A 34 4.40 -23.03 -11.68
C ARG A 34 3.90 -21.69 -12.18
N PHE A 35 4.79 -20.71 -12.33
CA PHE A 35 4.46 -19.40 -12.89
C PHE A 35 3.90 -19.54 -14.31
N GLU A 36 4.60 -20.24 -15.19
CA GLU A 36 4.16 -20.49 -16.56
C GLU A 36 2.78 -21.16 -16.60
N LYS A 37 2.51 -22.09 -15.68
CA LYS A 37 1.21 -22.74 -15.57
C LYS A 37 0.11 -21.79 -15.06
N LEU A 38 0.41 -20.97 -14.06
CA LEU A 38 -0.55 -20.00 -13.50
C LEU A 38 -0.94 -18.92 -14.50
N TYR A 39 0.02 -18.53 -15.35
CA TYR A 39 -0.14 -17.47 -16.34
C TYR A 39 -0.24 -18.01 -17.78
N ALA A 40 -0.55 -19.30 -17.97
CA ALA A 40 -0.61 -19.92 -19.30
C ALA A 40 -1.63 -19.25 -20.23
N ASP A 41 -2.78 -18.87 -19.67
CA ASP A 41 -3.86 -18.20 -20.39
C ASP A 41 -3.82 -16.66 -20.22
N PHE A 42 -2.79 -16.14 -19.56
CA PHE A 42 -2.66 -14.71 -19.34
C PHE A 42 -2.14 -14.04 -20.62
N HIS A 43 -3.05 -13.40 -21.36
CA HIS A 43 -2.66 -12.53 -22.45
C HIS A 43 -2.28 -11.17 -21.87
N TYR A 44 -0.98 -10.87 -21.86
CA TYR A 44 -0.49 -9.53 -21.56
C TYR A 44 -1.02 -8.59 -22.65
N THR A 45 -2.08 -7.85 -22.33
CA THR A 45 -2.50 -6.72 -23.13
C THR A 45 -1.47 -5.62 -22.90
N ILE A 46 -0.49 -5.55 -23.80
CA ILE A 46 0.22 -4.30 -24.02
C ILE A 46 -0.86 -3.35 -24.50
N ASP A 47 -1.39 -2.52 -23.60
CA ASP A 47 -2.17 -1.37 -24.01
C ASP A 47 -1.34 -0.68 -25.10
N GLU A 48 -1.95 -0.44 -26.26
CA GLU A 48 -1.31 0.00 -27.51
C GLU A 48 -0.56 1.34 -27.40
N SER A 49 -0.42 1.89 -26.18
CA SER A 49 0.72 2.71 -25.79
C SER A 49 2.04 1.94 -25.89
N CYS A 50 2.39 1.50 -27.10
CA CYS A 50 3.71 1.00 -27.42
C CYS A 50 4.69 2.15 -27.20
N VAL A 51 5.38 2.11 -26.07
CA VAL A 51 6.40 3.09 -25.72
C VAL A 51 7.56 2.91 -26.70
N ASP A 52 7.70 3.86 -27.62
CA ASP A 52 8.79 3.87 -28.59
C ASP A 52 10.09 4.34 -27.91
N PRO A 53 11.05 3.44 -27.66
CA PRO A 53 12.27 3.78 -26.92
C PRO A 53 13.12 4.79 -27.68
N PHE A 54 13.09 4.78 -29.02
CA PHE A 54 13.85 5.72 -29.82
C PHE A 54 13.26 7.13 -29.73
N LYS A 55 11.94 7.28 -29.68
CA LYS A 55 11.27 8.58 -29.44
C LYS A 55 11.53 9.15 -28.05
N ILE A 56 11.75 8.29 -27.05
CA ILE A 56 12.18 8.73 -25.72
C ILE A 56 13.63 9.24 -25.79
N ILE A 57 14.53 8.47 -26.39
CA ILE A 57 15.96 8.83 -26.48
C ILE A 57 16.17 10.09 -27.33
N SER A 58 15.39 10.27 -28.40
CA SER A 58 15.45 11.45 -29.27
C SER A 58 14.77 12.68 -28.67
N GLY A 59 14.01 12.53 -27.58
CA GLY A 59 13.27 13.64 -26.94
C GLY A 59 12.01 14.08 -27.71
N GLU A 60 11.57 13.30 -28.70
CA GLU A 60 10.36 13.59 -29.49
C GLU A 60 9.07 13.15 -28.78
N TYR A 61 9.19 12.39 -27.69
CA TYR A 61 8.05 11.99 -26.87
C TYR A 61 7.42 13.20 -26.17
N LYS A 62 6.22 13.57 -26.59
CA LYS A 62 5.41 14.57 -25.89
C LYS A 62 4.65 13.87 -24.76
N PRO A 63 4.91 14.20 -23.48
CA PRO A 63 4.15 13.62 -22.38
C PRO A 63 2.68 13.97 -22.57
N GLN A 64 1.81 12.96 -22.49
CA GLN A 64 0.38 13.20 -22.44
C GLN A 64 0.09 13.95 -21.13
N ASN A 65 -0.30 15.22 -21.25
CA ASN A 65 -0.70 16.01 -20.10
C ASN A 65 -2.04 15.47 -19.62
N PHE A 66 -2.04 14.64 -18.58
CA PHE A 66 -3.26 14.30 -17.87
C PHE A 66 -3.76 15.56 -17.19
N THR A 67 -4.83 16.15 -17.72
CA THR A 67 -5.59 17.14 -16.97
C THR A 67 -6.20 16.39 -15.80
N ARG A 68 -5.71 16.63 -14.58
CA ARG A 68 -6.48 16.27 -13.38
C ARG A 68 -7.80 16.99 -13.55
N LEU A 69 -8.87 16.24 -13.82
CA LEU A 69 -10.21 16.70 -13.53
C LEU A 69 -10.18 16.93 -12.02
N ASN A 70 -10.02 18.18 -11.61
CA ASN A 70 -10.47 18.59 -10.30
C ASN A 70 -11.99 18.45 -10.38
N GLU A 71 -12.48 17.22 -10.23
CA GLU A 71 -13.83 17.05 -9.78
C GLU A 71 -13.84 17.73 -8.43
N ASP A 72 -14.61 18.81 -8.33
CA ASP A 72 -15.20 19.27 -7.08
C ASP A 72 -16.16 18.17 -6.58
N SER A 73 -15.65 16.94 -6.45
CA SER A 73 -16.35 15.80 -5.90
C SER A 73 -16.65 16.19 -4.47
N ASP A 74 -17.94 16.29 -4.17
CA ASP A 74 -18.44 16.73 -2.88
C ASP A 74 -17.95 15.77 -1.80
N ASN A 75 -16.77 16.05 -1.23
CA ASN A 75 -16.06 15.22 -0.25
C ASN A 75 -16.74 15.26 1.13
N THR A 76 -18.04 15.55 1.18
CA THR A 76 -18.86 15.66 2.39
C THR A 76 -18.94 14.33 3.11
N GLU A 77 -19.07 13.21 2.39
CA GLU A 77 -19.08 11.86 2.98
C GLU A 77 -17.74 11.51 3.65
N LEU A 78 -16.61 11.85 3.01
CA LEU A 78 -15.28 11.67 3.61
C LEU A 78 -15.07 12.59 4.83
N LYS A 79 -15.62 13.82 4.79
CA LYS A 79 -15.65 14.72 5.96
C LYS A 79 -16.52 14.17 7.10
N MET A 80 -17.64 13.50 6.80
CA MET A 80 -18.49 12.86 7.80
C MET A 80 -17.83 11.64 8.44
N ALA A 81 -17.11 10.82 7.67
CA ALA A 81 -16.35 9.69 8.20
C ALA A 81 -15.30 10.11 9.24
N ALA A 82 -14.63 11.26 9.02
CA ALA A 82 -13.70 11.84 9.99
C ALA A 82 -14.40 12.49 11.20
N ARG A 83 -15.68 12.86 11.08
CA ARG A 83 -16.50 13.52 12.12
C ARG A 83 -17.46 12.59 12.86
N ASN A 84 -17.52 11.30 12.51
CA ASN A 84 -18.41 10.31 13.15
C ASN A 84 -18.05 10.01 14.62
N LEU A 85 -17.01 10.65 15.16
CA LEU A 85 -16.82 10.89 16.59
C LEU A 85 -17.20 12.36 16.82
N GLY A 86 -18.36 12.64 17.42
CA GLY A 86 -18.97 13.98 17.55
C GLY A 86 -18.06 15.13 18.03
N GLU A 87 -18.40 15.80 19.14
CA GLU A 87 -17.46 16.75 19.74
C GLU A 87 -16.21 15.98 20.21
N ILE A 88 -15.04 16.38 19.71
CA ILE A 88 -13.77 15.76 20.10
C ILE A 88 -13.64 15.89 21.62
N PRO A 89 -13.52 14.78 22.39
CA PRO A 89 -13.38 14.85 23.83
C PRO A 89 -12.24 15.79 24.23
N GLU A 90 -12.45 16.63 25.24
CA GLU A 90 -11.52 17.72 25.60
C GLU A 90 -10.07 17.23 25.80
N HIS A 91 -9.89 16.01 26.31
CA HIS A 91 -8.57 15.43 26.51
C HIS A 91 -7.82 15.13 25.20
N ILE A 92 -8.51 14.81 24.10
CA ILE A 92 -7.94 14.64 22.77
C ILE A 92 -7.60 16.01 22.17
N MET A 93 -8.48 17.01 22.33
CA MET A 93 -8.20 18.40 21.92
C MET A 93 -6.95 18.96 22.61
N LYS A 94 -6.78 18.66 23.91
CA LYS A 94 -5.60 19.05 24.68
C LYS A 94 -4.32 18.37 24.17
N LYS A 95 -4.40 17.08 23.76
CA LYS A 95 -3.28 16.35 23.14
C LYS A 95 -2.91 16.94 21.77
N ILE A 96 -3.89 17.26 20.94
CA ILE A 96 -3.66 17.88 19.61
C ILE A 96 -2.98 19.25 19.78
N ARG A 97 -3.49 20.12 20.66
CA ARG A 97 -2.87 21.42 20.95
C ARG A 97 -1.45 21.27 21.49
N LYS A 98 -1.20 20.33 22.41
CA LYS A 98 0.13 20.07 22.96
C LYS A 98 1.11 19.63 21.86
N ASN A 99 0.67 18.80 20.93
CA ASN A 99 1.50 18.31 19.83
C ASN A 99 1.80 19.42 18.80
N GLN A 100 0.83 20.30 18.53
CA GLN A 100 1.00 21.44 17.61
C GLN A 100 1.86 22.56 18.21
N ASN A 101 1.75 22.80 19.52
CA ASN A 101 2.59 23.78 20.23
C ASN A 101 3.98 23.22 20.56
N GLY A 102 4.27 21.97 20.19
CA GLY A 102 5.45 21.20 20.57
C GLY A 102 6.67 21.38 19.70
N SER A 103 6.94 22.57 19.16
CA SER A 103 8.30 22.90 18.74
C SER A 103 9.15 23.17 19.99
N GLY A 104 9.62 22.09 20.61
CA GLY A 104 10.71 22.12 21.59
C GLY A 104 10.28 22.00 23.06
N SER A 105 10.20 20.77 23.56
CA SER A 105 10.89 20.38 24.81
C SER A 105 10.67 18.89 25.06
N LYS A 106 11.75 18.12 24.89
CA LYS A 106 11.92 16.82 25.54
C LYS A 106 11.98 17.10 27.04
N GLU A 107 11.12 16.48 27.85
CA GLU A 107 11.45 16.26 29.25
C GLU A 107 10.78 15.00 29.80
N LYS A 108 11.58 14.32 30.62
CA LYS A 108 11.44 12.96 31.15
C LYS A 108 10.52 12.90 32.37
N GLY A 109 9.95 11.71 32.59
CA GLY A 109 9.62 11.13 33.92
C GLY A 109 8.26 11.55 34.49
N ILE A 110 7.61 10.84 35.40
CA ILE A 110 7.84 9.56 36.10
C ILE A 110 6.43 9.14 36.61
N SER A 111 6.26 7.84 36.89
CA SER A 111 5.12 7.14 37.48
C SER A 111 4.61 7.67 38.83
N GLU A 112 3.29 7.62 39.07
CA GLU A 112 2.62 7.48 40.39
C GLU A 112 1.31 6.71 40.11
N GLN A 113 1.19 5.41 40.45
CA GLN A 113 0.74 4.82 41.72
C GLN A 113 -0.61 5.35 42.22
N GLU A 114 -1.57 4.42 42.25
CA GLU A 114 -2.96 4.52 42.70
C GLU A 114 -3.01 4.55 44.24
N ASP A 115 -3.86 5.42 44.79
CA ASP A 115 -4.51 5.28 46.10
C ASP A 115 -6.03 5.29 45.89
#